data_AF-A0A7K2IT28-F1
#
_entry.id   AF-A0A7K2IT28-F1
#
_cell.length_a   1.000
_cell.length_b   1.000
_cell.length_c   1.000
_cell.angle_alpha   90.00
_cell.angle_beta   90.00
_cell.angle_gamma   90.00
#
_symmetry.space_group_name_H-M   'P 1'
#
loop_
_entity.id
_entity.type
_entity.pdbx_description
1 polymer ?
#
loop_
_entity_poly.entity_id
_entity_poly.type
_entity_poly.pdbx_seq_one_letter_code
_entity_poly.pdbx_strand_id
1 'polypeptide(L)'
;MDEYGDTWAPPTQVLAELTARWGRTHKIAWTGRFWLATHHHPRAPWRSQIEPTPEQLESRLRAHYGMPPGPPAERTKRRRDAR
;
A
#
# COMPACT_ATOMS: atom_id res chain seq x y z
N MET A 1 -11.61 9.18 -17.36
CA MET A 1 -10.82 10.34 -17.78
C MET A 1 -11.55 11.55 -17.21
N ASP A 2 -10.90 12.31 -16.33
CA ASP A 2 -11.47 13.58 -15.87
C ASP A 2 -11.38 14.64 -16.98
N GLU A 3 -11.92 15.83 -16.72
CA GLU A 3 -11.94 16.96 -17.65
C GLU A 3 -10.53 17.49 -18.03
N TYR A 4 -9.48 16.99 -17.37
CA TYR A 4 -8.08 17.35 -17.62
C TYR A 4 -7.29 16.27 -18.36
N GLY A 5 -7.96 15.19 -18.78
CA GLY A 5 -7.30 14.12 -19.53
C GLY A 5 -6.48 13.18 -18.65
N ASP A 6 -6.58 13.28 -17.33
CA ASP A 6 -5.83 12.41 -16.44
C ASP A 6 -6.55 11.06 -16.33
N THR A 7 -5.84 10.01 -16.75
CA THR A 7 -6.33 8.64 -16.67
C THR A 7 -6.01 8.12 -15.28
N TRP A 8 -6.71 8.64 -14.28
CA TRP A 8 -6.62 8.12 -12.91
C TRP A 8 -6.82 6.60 -12.95
N ALA A 9 -5.80 5.86 -12.51
CA ALA A 9 -5.95 4.43 -12.31
C ALA A 9 -7.11 4.21 -11.33
N PRO A 10 -8.00 3.23 -11.58
CA PRO A 10 -9.13 2.99 -10.72
C PRO A 10 -8.64 2.74 -9.28
N PRO A 11 -9.35 3.24 -8.24
CA PRO A 11 -8.91 3.08 -6.85
C PRO A 11 -8.59 1.63 -6.47
N THR A 12 -9.26 0.65 -7.07
CA THR A 12 -8.95 -0.77 -6.86
C THR A 12 -7.55 -1.16 -7.32
N GLN A 13 -7.09 -0.65 -8.47
CA GLN A 13 -5.75 -0.90 -8.98
C GLN A 13 -4.70 -0.24 -8.10
N VAL A 14 -4.88 1.05 -7.78
CA VAL A 14 -3.98 1.79 -6.90
C VAL A 14 -3.90 1.16 -5.51
N LEU A 15 -5.04 0.69 -4.97
CA LEU A 15 -5.08 -0.03 -3.71
C LEU A 15 -4.28 -1.33 -3.77
N ALA A 16 -4.39 -2.10 -4.86
CA ALA A 16 -3.62 -3.33 -5.03
C ALA A 16 -2.11 -3.04 -5.07
N GLU A 17 -1.69 -1.99 -5.77
CA GLU A 17 -0.28 -1.59 -5.87
C GLU A 17 0.29 -1.10 -4.54
N LEU A 18 -0.44 -0.23 -3.84
CA LEU A 18 -0.04 0.23 -2.50
C LEU A 18 0.02 -0.95 -1.53
N THR A 19 -0.95 -1.87 -1.59
CA THR A 19 -0.98 -3.07 -0.74
C THR A 19 0.18 -4.02 -1.08
N ALA A 20 0.56 -4.14 -2.35
CA ALA A 20 1.73 -4.93 -2.73
C ALA A 20 3.01 -4.34 -2.11
N ARG A 21 3.16 -3.01 -2.09
CA ARG A 21 4.36 -2.35 -1.55
C ARG A 21 4.40 -2.30 -0.03
N TRP A 22 3.26 -2.02 0.61
CA TRP A 22 3.19 -1.69 2.05
C TRP A 22 2.39 -2.68 2.89
N GLY A 23 1.70 -3.63 2.27
CA GLY A 23 0.79 -4.58 2.93
C GLY A 23 1.43 -5.46 4.00
N ARG A 24 2.77 -5.53 4.04
CA ARG A 24 3.52 -6.25 5.07
C ARG A 24 3.52 -5.51 6.41
N THR A 25 3.54 -4.18 6.38
CA THR A 25 3.62 -3.32 7.57
C THR A 25 2.34 -2.54 7.84
N HIS A 26 1.54 -2.30 6.81
CA HIS A 26 0.33 -1.48 6.88
C HIS A 26 -0.87 -2.17 6.25
N LYS A 27 -2.05 -1.96 6.86
CA LYS A 27 -3.34 -2.18 6.23
C LYS A 27 -3.72 -0.90 5.47
N ILE A 28 -4.03 -1.02 4.19
CA ILE A 28 -4.38 0.13 3.34
C ILE A 28 -5.84 0.01 2.90
N ALA A 29 -6.53 1.14 2.82
CA ALA A 29 -7.92 1.19 2.36
C ALA A 29 -8.21 2.48 1.58
N TRP A 30 -9.10 2.38 0.59
CA TRP A 30 -9.76 3.51 -0.03
C TRP A 30 -11.15 3.67 0.60
N THR A 31 -11.45 4.87 1.12
CA THR A 31 -12.70 5.15 1.83
C THR A 31 -13.81 5.73 0.95
N GLY A 32 -13.59 5.81 -0.37
CA GLY A 32 -14.46 6.55 -1.30
C GLY A 32 -14.11 8.04 -1.40
N ARG A 33 -13.30 8.57 -0.48
CA ARG A 33 -12.83 9.97 -0.50
C ARG A 33 -11.37 10.15 -0.10
N PHE A 34 -10.86 9.31 0.79
CA PHE A 34 -9.49 9.38 1.30
C PHE A 34 -8.80 8.01 1.29
N TRP A 35 -7.48 8.05 1.14
CA TRP A 35 -6.58 6.93 1.30
C TRP A 35 -6.14 6.82 2.76
N LEU A 36 -6.32 5.64 3.36
CA LEU A 36 -5.94 5.35 4.73
C LEU A 36 -4.86 4.27 4.74
N ALA A 37 -3.81 4.47 5.52
CA ALA A 37 -2.86 3.42 5.90
C ALA A 37 -2.78 3.31 7.41
N THR A 38 -2.89 2.08 7.94
CA THR A 38 -2.76 1.80 9.38
C THR A 38 -1.66 0.78 9.62
N HIS A 39 -0.65 1.16 10.40
CA HIS A 39 0.46 0.29 10.78
C HIS A 39 -0.02 -0.89 11.63
N HIS A 40 0.51 -2.09 11.39
CA HIS A 40 0.13 -3.32 12.10
C HIS A 40 0.54 -3.30 13.57
N HIS A 41 1.69 -2.70 13.89
CA HIS A 41 2.15 -2.55 15.26
C HIS A 41 1.33 -1.48 16.02
N PRO A 42 0.65 -1.83 17.14
CA PRO A 42 -0.29 -0.93 17.80
C PRO A 42 0.36 0.24 18.53
N ARG A 43 1.66 0.15 18.86
CA ARG A 43 2.43 1.22 19.51
C ARG A 43 3.31 2.02 18.55
N ALA A 44 3.06 1.91 17.24
CA ALA A 44 3.80 2.72 16.28
C ALA A 44 3.43 4.22 16.44
N PRO A 45 4.41 5.14 16.49
CA PRO A 45 4.15 6.56 16.73
C PRO A 45 3.35 7.23 15.60
N TRP A 46 3.38 6.68 14.38
CA TRP A 46 2.65 7.20 13.19
C TRP A 46 1.60 6.19 12.70
N ARG A 47 0.83 5.65 13.64
CA ARG A 47 -0.01 4.47 13.42
C ARG A 47 -0.98 4.60 12.25
N SER A 48 -1.55 5.77 12.00
CA SER A 48 -2.55 5.97 10.94
C SER A 48 -2.26 7.22 10.13
N GLN A 49 -2.19 7.07 8.82
CA GLN A 49 -2.02 8.17 7.86
C GLN A 49 -3.25 8.24 6.96
N ILE A 50 -3.80 9.44 6.76
CA ILE A 50 -5.00 9.68 5.95
C ILE A 50 -4.68 10.81 5.00
N GLU A 51 -4.69 10.52 3.70
CA GLU A 51 -4.36 11.51 2.67
C GLU A 51 -5.39 11.51 1.53
N PRO A 52 -5.60 12.65 0.86
CA PRO A 52 -6.55 12.76 -0.24
C PRO A 52 -6.09 12.05 -1.51
N THR A 53 -4.78 11.90 -1.73
CA THR A 53 -4.23 11.23 -2.92
C THR A 53 -3.29 10.07 -2.53
N PRO A 54 -3.17 9.04 -3.38
CA PRO A 54 -2.31 7.90 -3.08
C PRO A 54 -0.82 8.27 -3.03
N GLU A 55 -0.39 9.27 -3.80
CA GLU A 55 0.99 9.79 -3.80
C GLU A 55 1.31 10.50 -2.49
N GLN A 56 0.37 11.28 -1.95
CA GLN A 56 0.52 11.92 -0.65
C GLN A 56 0.60 10.86 0.46
N LEU A 57 -0.25 9.83 0.41
CA LEU A 57 -0.21 8.72 1.34
C LEU A 57 1.16 8.04 1.30
N GLU A 58 1.63 7.68 0.11
CA GLU A 58 2.91 6.99 -0.05
C GLU A 58 4.10 7.86 0.36
N SER A 59 4.09 9.16 0.03
CA SER A 59 5.12 10.11 0.45
C SER A 59 5.22 10.19 1.98
N ARG A 60 4.08 10.27 2.67
CA ARG A 60 4.04 10.24 4.14
C ARG A 60 4.52 8.91 4.73
N LEU A 61 4.14 7.79 4.13
CA LEU A 61 4.64 6.47 4.56
C LEU A 61 6.16 6.39 4.41
N ARG A 62 6.72 6.90 3.30
CA ARG A 62 8.17 6.96 3.12
C ARG A 62 8.86 7.87 4.13
N ALA A 63 8.26 9.02 4.45
CA ALA A 63 8.81 9.96 5.42
C ALA A 63 8.90 9.36 6.84
N HIS A 64 7.92 8.56 7.25
CA HIS A 64 7.88 8.01 8.61
C HIS A 64 8.52 6.61 8.74
N TYR A 65 8.51 5.80 7.68
CA TYR A 65 8.89 4.39 7.74
C TYR A 65 9.99 3.99 6.75
N GLY A 66 10.47 4.91 5.91
CA GLY A 66 11.51 4.65 4.93
C GLY A 66 11.01 3.96 3.66
N MET A 67 11.88 3.22 2.97
CA MET A 67 11.49 2.53 1.73
C MET A 67 10.47 1.40 2.02
N PRO A 68 9.44 1.19 1.18
CA PRO A 68 8.53 0.07 1.35
C PRO A 68 9.29 -1.26 1.38
N PRO A 69 8.83 -2.26 2.16
CA PRO A 69 9.43 -3.59 2.25
C PRO A 69 9.33 -4.41 0.95
N GLY A 70 8.74 -3.84 -0.11
CA GLY A 70 8.50 -4.48 -1.39
C GLY A 70 7.42 -5.57 -1.32
N PRO A 71 6.99 -6.09 -2.48
CA PRO A 71 6.09 -7.23 -2.52
C PRO A 71 6.69 -8.40 -1.73
N PRO A 72 5.85 -9.21 -1.04
CA PRO A 72 6.33 -10.44 -0.44
C PRO A 72 7.02 -11.26 -1.52
N ALA A 73 8.24 -11.74 -1.23
CA ALA A 73 8.94 -12.66 -2.13
C ALA A 73 7.99 -13.81 -2.45
N GLU A 74 7.72 -14.02 -3.74
CA GLU A 74 6.85 -15.09 -4.19
C GLU A 74 7.40 -16.38 -3.60
N ARG A 75 6.65 -16.99 -2.67
CA ARG A 75 7.08 -18.19 -1.98
C ARG A 75 6.95 -19.32 -2.98
N THR A 76 7.95 -19.46 -3.87
CA THR A 76 8.02 -20.54 -4.85
C THR A 76 7.89 -21.82 -4.04
N LYS A 77 6.73 -22.46 -4.11
CA LYS A 77 6.51 -23.77 -3.52
C LYS A 77 7.49 -24.69 -4.25
N ARG A 78 8.68 -24.92 -3.67
CA ARG A 78 9.52 -26.05 -4.08
C ARG A 78 8.66 -27.27 -3.81
N ARG A 79 8.03 -27.81 -4.86
CA ARG A 79 7.48 -29.16 -4.80
C ARG A 79 8.67 -30.04 -4.43
N ARG A 80 8.63 -30.59 -3.21
CA ARG A 80 9.39 -31.80 -2.92
C ARG A 80 8.68 -32.90 -3.68
N ASP A 81 9.04 -33.07 -4.94
CA ASP A 81 8.83 -34.33 -5.61
C ASP A 81 9.82 -35.31 -4.97
N ALA A 82 9.28 -36.14 -4.09
CA ALA A 82 9.95 -37.27 -3.49
C ALA A 82 10.27 -38.30 -4.59
N ARG A 83 11.50 -38.82 -4.58
CA ARG A 83 11.88 -40.03 -5.30
C ARG A 83 12.67 -40.92 -4.37
#